data_AF-A0A7X1C9L7-F1
#
_entry.id   AF-A0A7X1C9L7-F1
#
_cell.length_a   1.000
_cell.length_b   1.000
_cell.length_c   1.000
_cell.angle_alpha   90.00
_cell.angle_beta   90.00
_cell.angle_gamma   90.00
#
_symmetry.space_group_name_H-M   'P 1'
#
loop_
_entity.id
_entity.type
_entity.pdbx_description
1 polymer ?
#
loop_
_entity_poly.entity_id
_entity_poly.type
_entity_poly.pdbx_seq_one_letter_code
_entity_poly.pdbx_strand_id
1 'polypeptide(L)'
;MKYLKKGIFLFIFLYFLILPTELVSAHAYLEHANPADQSHIQTAPKKVTLVFNEAIEADFPLIEVKNSKGEQVKTGKTVVSKQNNHSVESTLPADLKPDVYAVSWRVVSADGHAVSGVLSFKLGDTKANFQEVAVPSSGADLPISSLQKALLYIGLSLFIGMLVFGFGLYPRKESMPEVVVLRLKKWTIAALVFLGLAIVLQLFVQTSITTGVSIGESIQPANLFSFLTETKAGYIWFSECIAWLMLVVFTMIMFGKATQWSWFALLTESVLVVYLIFIKAQNGHAAASTDKIVSITADMLHMIMASVWVGGLIILLCVLPRTKESKHIWSRFAVIAIIAVVSIIVSGLLMAVMNIGQMTNLFTTNYGKLLLFKIGLFLLMAILGLAHYIYLKLKKEKLPFKTILLELIIGTVILLVASILTNVQTPPPVAPKAYNETITAEGEKTKINLKIEPATVGQNQFIVTFLTESGAVKTDLQQVTITTKSAKTAEKATFQAKLVNDNQYFAEGLYLNQTGNWEVTVHGLTNDFTSIDQTFTIQIKQ
;
A
#
# COMPACT_ATOMS: atom_id res chain seq x y z
N MET A 1 39.56 -13.15 -17.42
CA MET A 1 38.46 -13.71 -16.60
C MET A 1 38.40 -13.20 -15.15
N LYS A 2 39.52 -13.07 -14.41
CA LYS A 2 39.50 -12.56 -13.01
C LYS A 2 39.04 -11.09 -12.92
N TYR A 3 39.46 -10.26 -13.88
CA TYR A 3 39.05 -8.85 -13.98
C TYR A 3 37.60 -8.67 -14.45
N LEU A 4 37.10 -9.54 -15.33
CA LEU A 4 35.69 -9.52 -15.77
C LEU A 4 34.73 -9.85 -14.63
N LYS A 5 35.07 -10.83 -13.76
CA LYS A 5 34.29 -11.15 -12.56
C LYS A 5 34.27 -10.00 -11.55
N LYS A 6 35.40 -9.30 -11.38
CA LYS A 6 35.49 -8.12 -10.49
C LYS A 6 34.73 -6.92 -11.06
N GLY A 7 34.79 -6.69 -12.38
CA GLY A 7 34.06 -5.61 -13.05
C GLY A 7 32.55 -5.80 -13.01
N ILE A 8 32.06 -7.03 -13.18
CA ILE A 8 30.64 -7.39 -13.02
C ILE A 8 30.17 -7.16 -11.58
N PHE A 9 30.95 -7.60 -10.59
CA PHE A 9 30.57 -7.43 -9.19
C PHE A 9 30.57 -5.94 -8.78
N LEU A 10 31.54 -5.16 -9.27
CA LEU A 10 31.59 -3.73 -9.08
C LEU A 10 30.42 -3.02 -9.79
N PHE A 11 30.02 -3.47 -10.98
CA PHE A 11 28.85 -2.94 -11.69
C PHE A 11 27.55 -3.25 -10.94
N ILE A 12 27.35 -4.49 -10.48
CA ILE A 12 26.20 -4.89 -9.65
C ILE A 12 26.17 -4.08 -8.35
N PHE A 13 27.32 -3.93 -7.69
CA PHE A 13 27.45 -3.18 -6.44
C PHE A 13 27.20 -1.66 -6.62
N LEU A 14 27.77 -1.05 -7.67
CA LEU A 14 27.53 0.35 -8.01
C LEU A 14 26.07 0.59 -8.41
N TYR A 15 25.46 -0.37 -9.12
CA TYR A 15 24.05 -0.30 -9.49
C TYR A 15 23.13 -0.32 -8.27
N PHE A 16 23.46 -1.13 -7.25
CA PHE A 16 22.72 -1.15 -5.96
C PHE A 16 22.84 0.14 -5.14
N LEU A 17 23.85 0.97 -5.38
CA LEU A 17 24.06 2.23 -4.65
C LEU A 17 23.26 3.42 -5.21
N ILE A 18 22.63 3.29 -6.39
CA ILE A 18 22.05 4.42 -7.12
C ILE A 18 20.54 4.59 -6.85
N LEU A 19 19.87 3.66 -6.18
CA LEU A 19 18.42 3.77 -5.96
C LEU A 19 18.09 4.65 -4.74
N PRO A 20 17.32 5.75 -4.91
CA PRO A 20 16.84 6.54 -3.80
C PRO A 20 15.81 5.73 -2.98
N THR A 21 16.10 5.56 -1.70
CA THR A 21 15.13 5.02 -0.73
C THR A 21 14.32 6.19 -0.17
N GLU A 22 13.20 6.51 -0.81
CA GLU A 22 12.29 7.51 -0.27
C GLU A 22 11.32 6.91 0.74
N LEU A 23 10.95 7.74 1.71
CA LEU A 23 10.01 7.40 2.75
C LEU A 23 8.58 7.42 2.18
N VAL A 24 8.00 6.25 1.94
CA VAL A 24 6.60 6.07 1.51
C VAL A 24 5.71 5.55 2.64
N SER A 25 4.40 5.82 2.66
CA SER A 25 3.44 5.13 3.54
C SER A 25 2.19 4.57 2.78
N ALA A 26 1.48 3.59 3.37
CA ALA A 26 0.67 2.57 2.67
C ALA A 26 -0.79 2.97 2.49
N HIS A 27 -1.28 2.90 1.23
CA HIS A 27 -2.63 3.27 0.77
C HIS A 27 -3.12 4.65 1.22
N ALA A 28 -3.38 5.53 0.26
CA ALA A 28 -3.94 6.84 0.52
C ALA A 28 -5.43 6.74 0.86
N TYR A 29 -5.78 7.12 2.08
CA TYR A 29 -7.14 7.36 2.54
C TYR A 29 -7.37 8.86 2.64
N LEU A 30 -8.51 9.31 2.14
CA LEU A 30 -8.91 10.70 2.25
C LEU A 30 -9.20 11.01 3.72
N GLU A 31 -8.39 11.88 4.33
CA GLU A 31 -8.59 12.36 5.70
C GLU A 31 -9.47 13.61 5.72
N HIS A 32 -9.22 14.52 4.77
CA HIS A 32 -9.87 15.81 4.74
C HIS A 32 -10.14 16.28 3.30
N ALA A 33 -11.24 17.02 3.13
CA ALA A 33 -11.55 17.67 1.88
C ALA A 33 -12.05 19.10 2.13
N ASN A 34 -11.68 20.00 1.23
CA ASN A 34 -12.23 21.35 1.16
C ASN A 34 -12.66 21.63 -0.30
N PRO A 35 -13.97 21.78 -0.59
CA PRO A 35 -15.10 21.65 0.34
C PRO A 35 -15.22 20.26 0.97
N ALA A 36 -15.75 20.19 2.20
CA ALA A 36 -15.98 18.93 2.88
C ALA A 36 -17.12 18.14 2.21
N ASP A 37 -17.08 16.82 2.31
CA ASP A 37 -18.15 15.98 1.76
C ASP A 37 -19.49 16.30 2.42
N GLN A 38 -20.53 16.36 1.60
CA GLN A 38 -21.90 16.76 1.91
C GLN A 38 -22.04 18.15 2.56
N SER A 39 -21.01 19.00 2.48
CA SER A 39 -21.06 20.35 3.04
C SER A 39 -21.97 21.28 2.23
N HIS A 40 -22.54 22.28 2.92
CA HIS A 40 -23.25 23.40 2.30
C HIS A 40 -22.46 24.67 2.57
N ILE A 41 -21.95 25.29 1.50
CA ILE A 41 -21.15 26.51 1.53
C ILE A 41 -21.88 27.63 0.80
N GLN A 42 -21.79 28.86 1.31
CA GLN A 42 -22.45 30.02 0.71
C GLN A 42 -21.57 30.75 -0.31
N THR A 43 -20.25 30.62 -0.19
CA THR A 43 -19.28 31.27 -1.07
C THR A 43 -18.57 30.25 -1.95
N ALA A 44 -18.40 30.58 -3.23
CA ALA A 44 -17.68 29.73 -4.19
C ALA A 44 -16.21 29.55 -3.74
N PRO A 45 -15.73 28.31 -3.58
CA PRO A 45 -14.36 28.04 -3.19
C PRO A 45 -13.43 28.27 -4.39
N LYS A 46 -12.22 28.78 -4.14
CA LYS A 46 -11.23 29.04 -5.21
C LYS A 46 -10.63 27.75 -5.79
N LYS A 47 -10.61 26.69 -5.01
CA LYS A 47 -10.05 25.38 -5.36
C LYS A 47 -10.75 24.28 -4.59
N VAL A 48 -10.69 23.07 -5.13
CA VAL A 48 -10.87 21.83 -4.38
C VAL A 48 -9.51 21.40 -3.84
N THR A 49 -9.48 20.96 -2.58
CA THR A 49 -8.29 20.41 -1.91
C THR A 49 -8.68 19.11 -1.23
N LEU A 50 -7.90 18.06 -1.48
CA LEU A 50 -8.06 16.73 -0.90
C LEU A 50 -6.77 16.39 -0.17
N VAL A 51 -6.86 16.08 1.12
CA VAL A 51 -5.72 15.74 1.97
C VAL A 51 -5.84 14.28 2.39
N PHE A 52 -4.75 13.56 2.21
CA PHE A 52 -4.65 12.13 2.48
C PHE A 52 -3.76 11.87 3.69
N ASN A 53 -3.94 10.71 4.33
CA ASN A 53 -3.01 10.25 5.36
C ASN A 53 -1.62 9.91 4.77
N GLU A 54 -1.51 9.83 3.43
CA GLU A 54 -0.33 9.41 2.70
C GLU A 54 0.16 10.39 1.64
N ALA A 55 1.45 10.30 1.38
CA ALA A 55 2.06 10.93 0.22
C ALA A 55 1.44 10.37 -1.06
N ILE A 56 1.05 11.29 -1.94
CA ILE A 56 0.51 10.99 -3.26
C ILE A 56 1.64 11.10 -4.27
N GLU A 57 1.76 10.10 -5.13
CA GLU A 57 2.67 10.18 -6.28
C GLU A 57 2.29 11.41 -7.11
N ALA A 58 3.28 12.23 -7.45
CA ALA A 58 3.05 13.53 -8.09
C ALA A 58 2.39 13.41 -9.48
N ASP A 59 2.42 12.20 -10.04
CA ASP A 59 2.14 11.91 -11.43
C ASP A 59 0.68 11.50 -11.63
N PHE A 60 -0.02 12.22 -12.51
CA PHE A 60 -1.41 11.99 -12.92
C PHE A 60 -2.49 11.98 -11.81
N PRO A 61 -2.48 12.88 -10.81
CA PRO A 61 -3.66 13.06 -9.98
C PRO A 61 -4.83 13.59 -10.82
N LEU A 62 -6.04 13.16 -10.47
CA LEU A 62 -7.27 13.59 -11.15
C LEU A 62 -8.26 14.14 -10.13
N ILE A 63 -8.74 15.35 -10.38
CA ILE A 63 -9.94 15.93 -9.78
C ILE A 63 -10.83 16.40 -10.93
N GLU A 64 -12.01 15.82 -11.00
CA GLU A 64 -13.08 16.21 -11.92
C GLU A 64 -14.27 16.71 -11.11
N VAL A 65 -14.90 17.79 -11.57
CA VAL A 65 -16.03 18.40 -10.90
C VAL A 65 -17.20 18.49 -11.86
N LYS A 66 -18.36 17.98 -11.45
CA LYS A 66 -19.62 18.01 -12.22
C LYS A 66 -20.71 18.71 -11.43
N ASN A 67 -21.58 19.42 -12.13
CA ASN A 67 -22.75 20.05 -11.52
C ASN A 67 -23.95 19.08 -11.41
N SER A 68 -25.10 19.55 -10.94
CA SER A 68 -26.27 18.69 -10.71
C SER A 68 -26.92 18.16 -11.99
N LYS A 69 -26.51 18.68 -13.15
CA LYS A 69 -26.95 18.22 -14.48
C LYS A 69 -25.98 17.21 -15.09
N GLY A 70 -24.89 16.88 -14.39
CA GLY A 70 -23.82 16.03 -14.90
C GLY A 70 -22.86 16.75 -15.86
N GLU A 71 -22.97 18.08 -15.98
CA GLU A 71 -22.09 18.88 -16.85
C GLU A 71 -20.74 19.10 -16.15
N GLN A 72 -19.65 18.89 -16.89
CA GLN A 72 -18.29 19.09 -16.39
C GLN A 72 -18.01 20.58 -16.14
N VAL A 73 -17.57 20.89 -14.92
CA VAL A 73 -17.02 22.21 -14.57
C VAL A 73 -15.59 22.29 -15.10
N LYS A 74 -15.26 23.40 -15.75
CA LYS A 74 -13.92 23.66 -16.28
C LYS A 74 -12.94 23.98 -15.15
N THR A 75 -12.25 22.97 -14.63
CA THR A 75 -11.24 23.14 -13.58
C THR A 75 -9.85 23.44 -14.15
N GLY A 76 -8.93 23.86 -13.28
CA GLY A 76 -7.50 23.89 -13.62
C GLY A 76 -6.87 22.49 -13.71
N LYS A 77 -5.56 22.46 -13.97
CA LYS A 77 -4.78 21.22 -13.90
C LYS A 77 -4.76 20.74 -12.45
N THR A 78 -5.07 19.46 -12.24
CA THR A 78 -4.92 18.82 -10.93
C THR A 78 -3.44 18.62 -10.63
N VAL A 79 -3.01 19.00 -9.44
CA VAL A 79 -1.60 18.92 -9.00
C VAL A 79 -1.50 18.44 -7.56
N VAL A 80 -0.45 17.68 -7.26
CA VAL A 80 -0.02 17.48 -5.87
C VAL A 80 0.61 18.78 -5.37
N SER A 81 0.24 19.22 -4.17
CA SER A 81 0.73 20.47 -3.58
C SER A 81 2.24 20.41 -3.33
N LYS A 82 2.95 21.46 -3.75
CA LYS A 82 4.40 21.59 -3.50
C LYS A 82 4.74 21.78 -2.02
N GLN A 83 3.77 22.23 -1.23
CA GLN A 83 3.94 22.48 0.21
C GLN A 83 3.63 21.25 1.05
N ASN A 84 2.77 20.36 0.54
CA ASN A 84 2.37 19.14 1.21
C ASN A 84 2.07 18.06 0.16
N ASN A 85 2.95 17.06 0.04
CA ASN A 85 2.80 15.95 -0.90
C ASN A 85 1.66 14.97 -0.54
N HIS A 86 0.97 15.19 0.58
CA HIS A 86 -0.26 14.49 0.94
C HIS A 86 -1.52 15.21 0.44
N SER A 87 -1.38 16.35 -0.22
CA SER A 87 -2.50 17.20 -0.65
C SER A 87 -2.58 17.29 -2.16
N VAL A 88 -3.78 17.09 -2.72
CA VAL A 88 -4.08 17.22 -4.15
C VAL A 88 -5.06 18.37 -4.35
N GLU A 89 -4.80 19.22 -5.33
CA GLU A 89 -5.57 20.44 -5.54
C GLU A 89 -5.94 20.65 -7.02
N SER A 90 -7.12 21.24 -7.23
CA SER A 90 -7.56 21.70 -8.55
C SER A 90 -8.34 23.00 -8.43
N THR A 91 -8.02 24.00 -9.25
CA THR A 91 -8.66 25.32 -9.19
C THR A 91 -10.06 25.29 -9.78
N LEU A 92 -10.98 26.03 -9.17
CA LEU A 92 -12.35 26.19 -9.65
C LEU A 92 -12.55 27.56 -10.32
N PRO A 93 -13.52 27.68 -11.25
CA PRO A 93 -13.92 28.98 -11.80
C PRO A 93 -14.38 29.95 -10.71
N ALA A 94 -14.03 31.23 -10.86
CA ALA A 94 -14.44 32.28 -9.92
C ALA A 94 -15.94 32.58 -9.95
N ASP A 95 -16.62 32.22 -11.04
CA ASP A 95 -18.04 32.44 -11.32
C ASP A 95 -18.90 31.18 -11.12
N LEU A 96 -18.46 30.26 -10.24
CA LEU A 96 -19.20 29.05 -9.93
C LEU A 96 -20.61 29.39 -9.40
N LYS A 97 -21.64 28.87 -10.09
CA LYS A 97 -23.04 29.21 -9.80
C LYS A 97 -23.58 28.41 -8.61
N PRO A 98 -24.61 28.90 -7.89
CA PRO A 98 -25.28 28.10 -6.87
C PRO A 98 -25.84 26.79 -7.45
N ASP A 99 -25.31 25.65 -7.01
CA ASP A 99 -25.70 24.32 -7.43
C ASP A 99 -25.15 23.23 -6.49
N VAL A 100 -25.50 21.97 -6.74
CA VAL A 100 -24.84 20.81 -6.14
C VAL A 100 -23.72 20.34 -7.06
N TYR A 101 -22.53 20.17 -6.49
CA TYR A 101 -21.33 19.76 -7.19
C TYR A 101 -20.85 18.42 -6.67
N ALA A 102 -20.53 17.52 -7.59
CA ALA A 102 -19.86 16.26 -7.31
C ALA A 102 -18.38 16.37 -7.74
N VAL A 103 -17.50 16.02 -6.83
CA VAL A 103 -16.04 15.99 -7.02
C VAL A 103 -15.62 14.53 -7.06
N SER A 104 -15.31 14.04 -8.24
CA SER A 104 -14.72 12.72 -8.44
C SER A 104 -13.20 12.84 -8.53
N TRP A 105 -12.49 11.97 -7.83
CA TRP A 105 -11.04 12.02 -7.75
C TRP A 105 -10.38 10.65 -7.91
N ARG A 106 -9.14 10.67 -8.37
CA ARG A 106 -8.23 9.51 -8.43
C ARG A 106 -6.83 9.96 -8.10
N VAL A 107 -6.16 9.22 -7.23
CA VAL A 107 -4.77 9.41 -6.84
C VAL A 107 -4.04 8.08 -6.84
N VAL A 108 -2.73 8.10 -6.97
CA VAL A 108 -1.88 6.91 -6.81
C VAL A 108 -1.14 7.07 -5.50
N SER A 109 -1.37 6.16 -4.56
CA SER A 109 -0.59 6.12 -3.32
C SER A 109 0.84 5.75 -3.63
N ALA A 110 1.74 6.14 -2.74
CA ALA A 110 3.15 5.90 -2.94
C ALA A 110 3.55 4.39 -2.94
N ASP A 111 2.65 3.48 -2.57
CA ASP A 111 2.81 2.02 -2.76
C ASP A 111 2.35 1.50 -4.14
N GLY A 112 2.03 2.40 -5.07
CA GLY A 112 1.73 2.11 -6.47
C GLY A 112 0.27 1.72 -6.75
N HIS A 113 -0.63 1.75 -5.77
CA HIS A 113 -2.06 1.47 -5.97
C HIS A 113 -2.83 2.75 -6.24
N ALA A 114 -3.77 2.71 -7.18
CA ALA A 114 -4.70 3.80 -7.40
C ALA A 114 -5.87 3.71 -6.43
N VAL A 115 -6.20 4.84 -5.81
CA VAL A 115 -7.39 5.03 -4.98
C VAL A 115 -8.27 6.07 -5.64
N SER A 116 -9.57 5.81 -5.67
CA SER A 116 -10.57 6.69 -6.28
C SER A 116 -11.72 6.92 -5.32
N GLY A 117 -12.39 8.05 -5.46
CA GLY A 117 -13.58 8.35 -4.67
C GLY A 117 -14.41 9.47 -5.28
N VAL A 118 -15.56 9.70 -4.65
CA VAL A 118 -16.47 10.81 -4.98
C VAL A 118 -16.88 11.45 -3.68
N LEU A 119 -16.85 12.77 -3.64
CA LEU A 119 -17.50 13.58 -2.61
C LEU A 119 -18.41 14.59 -3.27
N SER A 120 -19.33 15.19 -2.53
CA SER A 120 -20.21 16.23 -3.06
C SER A 120 -20.33 17.41 -2.12
N PHE A 121 -20.61 18.60 -2.65
CA PHE A 121 -20.91 19.79 -1.84
C PHE A 121 -22.00 20.63 -2.50
N LYS A 122 -22.72 21.41 -1.69
CA LYS A 122 -23.75 22.33 -2.13
C LYS A 122 -23.23 23.76 -2.05
N LEU A 123 -23.33 24.51 -3.14
CA LEU A 123 -23.02 25.93 -3.20
C LEU A 123 -24.31 26.76 -3.23
N GLY A 124 -24.46 27.67 -2.28
CA GLY A 124 -25.59 28.59 -2.18
C GLY A 124 -26.94 27.89 -2.00
N ASP A 125 -28.03 28.65 -2.15
CA ASP A 125 -29.38 28.16 -1.92
C ASP A 125 -30.00 27.56 -3.20
N THR A 126 -29.50 26.40 -3.59
CA THR A 126 -30.10 25.58 -4.67
C THR A 126 -31.13 24.57 -4.14
N LYS A 127 -32.10 24.22 -4.98
CA LYS A 127 -33.04 23.10 -4.76
C LYS A 127 -32.59 21.81 -5.49
N ALA A 128 -31.44 21.83 -6.13
CA ALA A 128 -30.89 20.65 -6.79
C ALA A 128 -30.55 19.55 -5.77
N ASN A 129 -30.71 18.30 -6.19
CA ASN A 129 -30.36 17.13 -5.39
C ASN A 129 -28.98 16.59 -5.79
N PHE A 130 -28.33 15.90 -4.87
CA PHE A 130 -27.12 15.13 -5.15
C PHE A 130 -27.38 14.09 -6.24
N GLN A 131 -26.55 14.12 -7.28
CA GLN A 131 -26.52 13.11 -8.32
C GLN A 131 -25.45 12.07 -7.95
N GLU A 132 -25.78 10.79 -8.14
CA GLU A 132 -24.79 9.73 -8.01
C GLU A 132 -23.82 9.82 -9.18
N VAL A 133 -22.55 10.12 -8.89
CA VAL A 133 -21.48 10.16 -9.89
C VAL A 133 -20.66 8.90 -9.80
N ALA A 134 -20.34 8.32 -10.95
CA ALA A 134 -19.49 7.14 -11.02
C ALA A 134 -18.10 7.44 -10.45
N VAL A 135 -17.59 6.53 -9.61
CA VAL A 135 -16.21 6.58 -9.13
C VAL A 135 -15.27 6.39 -10.32
N PRO A 136 -14.23 7.24 -10.49
CA PRO A 136 -13.27 7.08 -11.56
C PRO A 136 -12.59 5.70 -11.51
N SER A 137 -12.38 5.08 -12.67
CA SER A 137 -11.65 3.81 -12.74
C SER A 137 -10.25 3.96 -12.11
N SER A 138 -9.88 3.01 -11.27
CA SER A 138 -8.52 2.90 -10.71
C SER A 138 -7.53 2.24 -11.69
N GLY A 139 -7.89 2.14 -12.97
CA GLY A 139 -7.08 1.54 -14.03
C GLY A 139 -7.38 0.05 -14.23
N ALA A 140 -6.36 -0.80 -14.10
CA ALA A 140 -6.48 -2.23 -14.37
C ALA A 140 -7.34 -2.96 -13.32
N ASP A 141 -8.30 -3.77 -13.78
CA ASP A 141 -9.17 -4.55 -12.90
C ASP A 141 -8.39 -5.56 -12.03
N LEU A 142 -8.93 -5.83 -10.83
CA LEU A 142 -8.37 -6.77 -9.85
C LEU A 142 -7.94 -8.14 -10.45
N PRO A 143 -8.69 -8.78 -11.37
CA PRO A 143 -8.25 -10.06 -11.94
C PRO A 143 -6.96 -9.95 -12.76
N ILE A 144 -6.77 -8.86 -13.52
CA ILE A 144 -5.60 -8.67 -14.38
C ILE A 144 -4.36 -8.42 -13.53
N SER A 145 -4.45 -7.50 -12.55
CA SER A 145 -3.36 -7.22 -11.62
C SER A 145 -3.02 -8.44 -10.76
N SER A 146 -4.02 -9.24 -10.35
CA SER A 146 -3.79 -10.46 -9.57
C SER A 146 -3.17 -11.58 -10.40
N LEU A 147 -3.51 -11.68 -11.68
CA LEU A 147 -2.88 -12.63 -12.61
C LEU A 147 -1.41 -12.27 -12.84
N GLN A 148 -1.11 -10.99 -13.04
CA GLN A 148 0.27 -10.50 -13.19
C GLN A 148 1.12 -10.85 -11.96
N LYS A 149 0.63 -10.56 -10.74
CA LYS A 149 1.32 -10.92 -9.49
C LYS A 149 1.43 -12.44 -9.30
N ALA A 150 0.42 -13.21 -9.71
CA ALA A 150 0.47 -14.68 -9.66
C ALA A 150 1.61 -15.24 -10.52
N LEU A 151 1.77 -14.76 -11.76
CA LEU A 151 2.85 -15.15 -12.64
C LEU A 151 4.23 -14.82 -12.03
N LEU A 152 4.35 -13.64 -11.40
CA LEU A 152 5.56 -13.24 -10.68
C LEU A 152 5.89 -14.21 -9.54
N TYR A 153 4.93 -14.51 -8.66
CA TYR A 153 5.15 -15.37 -7.49
C TYR A 153 5.44 -16.82 -7.87
N ILE A 154 4.79 -17.33 -8.92
CA ILE A 154 5.09 -18.66 -9.47
C ILE A 154 6.49 -18.69 -10.09
N GLY A 155 6.85 -17.67 -10.89
CA GLY A 155 8.17 -17.54 -11.49
C GLY A 155 9.29 -17.47 -10.44
N LEU A 156 9.11 -16.65 -9.40
CA LEU A 156 10.05 -16.55 -8.27
C LEU A 156 10.18 -17.88 -7.53
N SER A 157 9.06 -18.55 -7.25
CA SER A 157 9.06 -19.84 -6.56
C SER A 157 9.78 -20.91 -7.38
N LEU A 158 9.52 -20.99 -8.69
CA LEU A 158 10.25 -21.90 -9.57
C LEU A 158 11.75 -21.63 -9.54
N PHE A 159 12.18 -20.37 -9.71
CA PHE A 159 13.59 -20.01 -9.78
C PHE A 159 14.32 -20.21 -8.44
N ILE A 160 13.71 -19.83 -7.31
CA ILE A 160 14.29 -20.06 -5.98
C ILE A 160 14.36 -21.56 -5.67
N GLY A 161 13.36 -22.35 -6.07
CA GLY A 161 13.41 -23.80 -5.97
C GLY A 161 14.65 -24.39 -6.66
N MET A 162 15.01 -23.86 -7.83
CA MET A 162 16.24 -24.24 -8.55
C MET A 162 17.52 -23.91 -7.78
N LEU A 163 17.58 -22.74 -7.12
CA LEU A 163 18.73 -22.34 -6.30
C LEU A 163 18.87 -23.24 -5.06
N VAL A 164 17.75 -23.54 -4.36
CA VAL A 164 17.72 -24.47 -3.23
C VAL A 164 18.23 -25.85 -3.66
N PHE A 165 17.85 -26.28 -4.86
CA PHE A 165 18.34 -27.53 -5.43
C PHE A 165 19.87 -27.54 -5.58
N GLY A 166 20.42 -26.46 -6.12
CA GLY A 166 21.86 -26.29 -6.36
C GLY A 166 22.73 -26.14 -5.12
N PHE A 167 22.22 -25.47 -4.08
CA PHE A 167 22.99 -25.24 -2.87
C PHE A 167 23.07 -26.47 -1.96
N GLY A 168 22.00 -27.25 -1.81
CA GLY A 168 21.93 -28.22 -0.71
C GLY A 168 21.23 -29.54 -1.00
N LEU A 169 20.36 -29.62 -2.01
CA LEU A 169 19.59 -30.83 -2.25
C LEU A 169 20.37 -31.88 -3.03
N TYR A 170 21.08 -31.50 -4.10
CA TYR A 170 21.88 -32.46 -4.87
C TYR A 170 23.31 -32.63 -4.31
N PRO A 171 23.82 -33.86 -4.11
CA PRO A 171 25.19 -34.07 -3.68
C PRO A 171 26.21 -33.55 -4.71
N ARG A 172 27.01 -32.53 -4.35
CA ARG A 172 28.02 -31.92 -5.26
C ARG A 172 29.09 -32.88 -5.77
N LYS A 173 29.29 -34.01 -5.10
CA LYS A 173 30.32 -35.02 -5.44
C LYS A 173 29.83 -36.04 -6.46
N GLU A 174 28.54 -36.07 -6.77
CA GLU A 174 27.94 -37.05 -7.68
C GLU A 174 27.62 -36.40 -9.04
N SER A 175 27.83 -37.13 -10.13
CA SER A 175 27.38 -36.70 -11.45
C SER A 175 25.85 -36.76 -11.54
N MET A 176 25.20 -35.67 -11.96
CA MET A 176 23.76 -35.68 -12.21
C MET A 176 23.41 -36.54 -13.43
N PRO A 177 22.37 -37.39 -13.35
CA PRO A 177 21.82 -38.03 -14.53
C PRO A 177 21.38 -36.99 -15.56
N GLU A 178 21.63 -37.25 -16.84
CA GLU A 178 21.32 -36.32 -17.94
C GLU A 178 19.84 -35.88 -17.94
N VAL A 179 18.93 -36.80 -17.64
CA VAL A 179 17.49 -36.54 -17.53
C VAL A 179 17.19 -35.46 -16.48
N VAL A 180 17.92 -35.46 -15.36
CA VAL A 180 17.75 -34.47 -14.28
C VAL A 180 18.26 -33.11 -14.74
N VAL A 181 19.42 -33.06 -15.41
CA VAL A 181 19.97 -31.83 -15.98
C VAL A 181 19.02 -31.22 -17.01
N LEU A 182 18.46 -32.02 -17.92
CA LEU A 182 17.51 -31.56 -18.93
C LEU A 182 16.22 -31.00 -18.30
N ARG A 183 15.69 -31.66 -17.27
CA ARG A 183 14.52 -31.17 -16.52
C ARG A 183 14.84 -29.87 -15.78
N LEU A 184 15.98 -29.78 -15.11
CA LEU A 184 16.45 -28.56 -14.44
C LEU A 184 16.53 -27.40 -15.42
N LYS A 185 17.17 -27.59 -16.59
CA LYS A 185 17.24 -26.58 -17.65
C LYS A 185 15.85 -26.14 -18.11
N LYS A 186 14.96 -27.10 -18.42
CA LYS A 186 13.57 -26.83 -18.84
C LYS A 186 12.82 -25.97 -17.82
N TRP A 187 12.86 -26.34 -16.54
CA TRP A 187 12.12 -25.62 -15.49
C TRP A 187 12.74 -24.28 -15.12
N THR A 188 14.06 -24.13 -15.23
CA THR A 188 14.72 -22.82 -15.06
C THR A 188 14.33 -21.87 -16.19
N ILE A 189 14.31 -22.34 -17.44
CA ILE A 189 13.86 -21.53 -18.58
C ILE A 189 12.38 -21.15 -18.39
N ALA A 190 11.53 -22.09 -17.97
CA ALA A 190 10.14 -21.78 -17.65
C ALA A 190 10.04 -20.70 -16.56
N ALA A 191 10.84 -20.80 -15.48
CA ALA A 191 10.88 -19.80 -14.42
C ALA A 191 11.26 -18.40 -14.95
N LEU A 192 12.30 -18.31 -15.77
CA LEU A 192 12.74 -17.05 -16.39
C LEU A 192 11.68 -16.47 -17.33
N VAL A 193 10.96 -17.31 -18.08
CA VAL A 193 9.85 -16.90 -18.94
C VAL A 193 8.67 -16.39 -18.12
N PHE A 194 8.27 -17.08 -17.05
CA PHE A 194 7.22 -16.62 -16.14
C PHE A 194 7.56 -15.28 -15.50
N LEU A 195 8.81 -15.11 -15.02
CA LEU A 195 9.30 -13.85 -14.48
C LEU A 195 9.29 -12.73 -15.53
N GLY A 196 9.82 -13.00 -16.73
CA GLY A 196 9.86 -12.03 -17.81
C GLY A 196 8.46 -11.61 -18.27
N LEU A 197 7.54 -12.57 -18.42
CA LEU A 197 6.15 -12.31 -18.74
C LEU A 197 5.47 -11.46 -17.65
N ALA A 198 5.70 -11.77 -16.38
CA ALA A 198 5.14 -11.01 -15.27
C ALA A 198 5.65 -9.55 -15.24
N ILE A 199 6.94 -9.34 -15.51
CA ILE A 199 7.56 -8.00 -15.58
C ILE A 199 7.04 -7.24 -16.80
N VAL A 200 6.95 -7.88 -17.98
CA VAL A 200 6.38 -7.24 -19.18
C VAL A 200 4.91 -6.87 -18.98
N LEU A 201 4.10 -7.75 -18.39
CA LEU A 201 2.70 -7.44 -18.08
C LEU A 201 2.56 -6.32 -17.03
N GLN A 202 3.51 -6.24 -16.08
CA GLN A 202 3.54 -5.17 -15.08
C GLN A 202 3.62 -3.79 -15.72
N LEU A 203 4.33 -3.64 -16.84
CA LEU A 203 4.43 -2.36 -17.56
C LEU A 203 3.03 -1.83 -17.93
N PHE A 204 2.20 -2.67 -18.54
CA PHE A 204 0.86 -2.29 -18.99
C PHE A 204 -0.11 -2.11 -17.82
N VAL A 205 -0.08 -3.03 -16.85
CA VAL A 205 -0.90 -2.95 -15.64
C VAL A 205 -0.61 -1.68 -14.86
N GLN A 206 0.67 -1.37 -14.62
CA GLN A 206 1.05 -0.20 -13.85
C GLN A 206 0.84 1.10 -14.63
N THR A 207 1.03 1.10 -15.96
CA THR A 207 0.66 2.25 -16.81
C THR A 207 -0.83 2.54 -16.67
N SER A 208 -1.69 1.52 -16.79
CA SER A 208 -3.15 1.66 -16.62
C SER A 208 -3.54 2.21 -15.25
N ILE A 209 -2.96 1.67 -14.16
CA ILE A 209 -3.20 2.13 -12.79
C ILE A 209 -2.77 3.60 -12.61
N THR A 210 -1.58 3.93 -13.11
CA THR A 210 -0.95 5.23 -12.85
C THR A 210 -1.63 6.35 -13.64
N THR A 211 -1.91 6.14 -14.93
CA THR A 211 -2.54 7.14 -15.79
C THR A 211 -4.07 7.13 -15.72
N GLY A 212 -4.66 6.08 -15.14
CA GLY A 212 -6.12 5.91 -15.03
C GLY A 212 -6.81 5.48 -16.33
N VAL A 213 -6.04 5.13 -17.36
CA VAL A 213 -6.57 4.66 -18.65
C VAL A 213 -6.87 3.16 -18.59
N SER A 214 -7.70 2.67 -19.51
CA SER A 214 -7.98 1.23 -19.62
C SER A 214 -6.73 0.42 -19.98
N ILE A 215 -6.74 -0.90 -19.72
CA ILE A 215 -5.62 -1.77 -20.08
C ILE A 215 -5.31 -1.74 -21.59
N GLY A 216 -6.32 -1.55 -22.45
CA GLY A 216 -6.13 -1.43 -23.89
C GLY A 216 -5.42 -0.13 -24.28
N GLU A 217 -5.77 0.97 -23.64
CA GLU A 217 -5.14 2.29 -23.85
C GLU A 217 -3.73 2.36 -23.25
N SER A 218 -3.44 1.55 -22.22
CA SER A 218 -2.10 1.50 -21.60
C SER A 218 -0.99 1.08 -22.57
N ILE A 219 -1.33 0.40 -23.67
CA ILE A 219 -0.39 -0.06 -24.69
C ILE A 219 0.06 1.09 -25.61
N GLN A 220 -0.67 2.21 -25.62
CA GLN A 220 -0.35 3.33 -26.49
C GLN A 220 1.02 3.93 -26.14
N PRO A 221 1.88 4.22 -27.14
CA PRO A 221 3.23 4.72 -26.91
C PRO A 221 3.30 5.97 -26.05
N ALA A 222 2.32 6.88 -26.17
CA ALA A 222 2.25 8.10 -25.36
C ALA A 222 2.10 7.77 -23.85
N ASN A 223 1.20 6.86 -23.50
CA ASN A 223 0.95 6.45 -22.11
C ASN A 223 2.16 5.70 -21.53
N LEU A 224 2.77 4.79 -22.32
CA LEU A 224 3.98 4.08 -21.92
C LEU A 224 5.16 5.03 -21.71
N PHE A 225 5.36 6.00 -22.60
CA PHE A 225 6.44 6.98 -22.49
C PHE A 225 6.26 7.84 -21.24
N SER A 226 5.04 8.32 -21.01
CA SER A 226 4.69 9.12 -19.85
C SER A 226 4.91 8.33 -18.56
N PHE A 227 4.45 7.08 -18.49
CA PHE A 227 4.73 6.19 -17.36
C PHE A 227 6.24 5.98 -17.13
N LEU A 228 7.00 5.65 -18.17
CA LEU A 228 8.42 5.30 -18.05
C LEU A 228 9.33 6.49 -17.72
N THR A 229 8.94 7.72 -18.07
CA THR A 229 9.80 8.90 -17.95
C THR A 229 9.36 9.88 -16.86
N GLU A 230 8.07 9.90 -16.54
CA GLU A 230 7.52 10.84 -15.55
C GLU A 230 7.36 10.18 -14.18
N THR A 231 7.30 8.84 -14.09
CA THR A 231 6.94 8.15 -12.85
C THR A 231 8.07 7.39 -12.18
N LYS A 232 8.06 7.40 -10.84
CA LYS A 232 8.94 6.56 -10.00
C LYS A 232 8.78 5.07 -10.29
N ALA A 233 7.55 4.61 -10.48
CA ALA A 233 7.24 3.23 -10.82
C ALA A 233 7.85 2.80 -12.18
N GLY A 234 7.99 3.74 -13.13
CA GLY A 234 8.69 3.53 -14.40
C GLY A 234 10.18 3.24 -14.20
N TYR A 235 10.87 4.03 -13.38
CA TYR A 235 12.28 3.78 -13.04
C TYR A 235 12.49 2.46 -12.30
N ILE A 236 11.60 2.13 -11.36
CA ILE A 236 11.59 0.84 -10.66
C ILE A 236 11.45 -0.31 -11.67
N TRP A 237 10.50 -0.21 -12.60
CA TRP A 237 10.31 -1.22 -13.64
C TRP A 237 11.54 -1.41 -14.54
N PHE A 238 12.22 -0.32 -14.95
CA PHE A 238 13.48 -0.43 -15.68
C PHE A 238 14.52 -1.23 -14.89
N SER A 239 14.58 -1.02 -13.56
CA SER A 239 15.52 -1.74 -12.72
C SER A 239 15.21 -3.23 -12.59
N GLU A 240 13.92 -3.59 -12.52
CA GLU A 240 13.47 -4.98 -12.55
C GLU A 240 13.83 -5.64 -13.88
N CYS A 241 13.60 -4.95 -15.00
CA CYS A 241 13.96 -5.42 -16.34
C CYS A 241 15.46 -5.68 -16.49
N ILE A 242 16.31 -4.77 -16.03
CA ILE A 242 17.77 -4.93 -16.08
C ILE A 242 18.20 -6.12 -15.23
N ALA A 243 17.71 -6.22 -13.99
CA ALA A 243 18.05 -7.33 -13.09
C ALA A 243 17.60 -8.69 -13.65
N TRP A 244 16.40 -8.75 -14.25
CA TRP A 244 15.90 -9.95 -14.93
C TRP A 244 16.74 -10.31 -16.16
N LEU A 245 17.08 -9.35 -17.02
CA LEU A 245 17.95 -9.58 -18.19
C LEU A 245 19.33 -10.10 -17.76
N MET A 246 19.91 -9.53 -16.71
CA MET A 246 21.15 -10.01 -16.13
C MET A 246 20.98 -11.46 -15.65
N LEU A 247 19.89 -11.77 -14.92
CA LEU A 247 19.60 -13.11 -14.46
C LEU A 247 19.51 -14.11 -15.63
N VAL A 248 18.81 -13.75 -16.72
CA VAL A 248 18.73 -14.55 -17.95
C VAL A 248 20.11 -14.78 -18.55
N VAL A 249 20.90 -13.72 -18.75
CA VAL A 249 22.23 -13.82 -19.35
C VAL A 249 23.16 -14.69 -18.50
N PHE A 250 23.18 -14.50 -17.18
CA PHE A 250 23.98 -15.32 -16.27
C PHE A 250 23.56 -16.79 -16.31
N THR A 251 22.25 -17.07 -16.28
CA THR A 251 21.71 -18.43 -16.37
C THR A 251 22.12 -19.11 -17.69
N MET A 252 22.02 -18.40 -18.82
CA MET A 252 22.38 -18.93 -20.13
C MET A 252 23.89 -19.21 -20.25
N ILE A 253 24.73 -18.31 -19.71
CA ILE A 253 26.18 -18.54 -19.61
C ILE A 253 26.49 -19.77 -18.76
N MET A 254 25.74 -20.00 -17.68
CA MET A 254 25.89 -21.18 -16.84
C MET A 254 25.55 -22.46 -17.60
N PHE A 255 24.45 -22.49 -18.36
CA PHE A 255 24.06 -23.67 -19.14
C PHE A 255 25.06 -24.08 -20.22
N GLY A 256 25.85 -23.13 -20.73
CA GLY A 256 26.93 -23.37 -21.69
C GLY A 256 28.23 -23.87 -21.06
N LYS A 257 28.36 -23.91 -19.72
CA LYS A 257 29.59 -24.32 -19.03
C LYS A 257 29.42 -25.63 -18.29
N ALA A 258 30.44 -26.49 -18.36
CA ALA A 258 30.49 -27.74 -17.59
C ALA A 258 30.41 -27.52 -16.06
N THR A 259 30.85 -26.35 -15.57
CA THR A 259 30.80 -25.92 -14.16
C THR A 259 29.52 -25.14 -13.79
N GLN A 260 28.39 -25.55 -14.37
CA GLN A 260 27.03 -24.99 -14.19
C GLN A 260 26.52 -24.88 -12.73
N TRP A 261 27.26 -25.39 -11.72
CA TRP A 261 26.86 -25.35 -10.30
C TRP A 261 27.98 -24.83 -9.38
N SER A 262 28.91 -24.04 -9.90
CA SER A 262 29.92 -23.42 -9.03
C SER A 262 29.23 -22.54 -7.97
N TRP A 263 29.72 -22.59 -6.73
CA TRP A 263 29.21 -21.75 -5.62
C TRP A 263 29.08 -20.28 -6.02
N PHE A 264 30.05 -19.76 -6.76
CA PHE A 264 30.06 -18.37 -7.22
C PHE A 264 28.89 -18.05 -8.16
N ALA A 265 28.51 -18.99 -9.02
CA ALA A 265 27.44 -18.79 -9.99
C ALA A 265 26.07 -18.77 -9.29
N LEU A 266 25.83 -19.75 -8.40
CA LEU A 266 24.63 -19.78 -7.56
C LEU A 266 24.51 -18.55 -6.65
N LEU A 267 25.63 -18.09 -6.07
CA LEU A 267 25.65 -16.87 -5.26
C LEU A 267 25.27 -15.64 -6.08
N THR A 268 25.78 -15.54 -7.32
CA THR A 268 25.48 -14.40 -8.21
C THR A 268 23.99 -14.39 -8.57
N GLU A 269 23.42 -15.52 -8.97
CA GLU A 269 21.98 -15.63 -9.27
C GLU A 269 21.11 -15.35 -8.03
N SER A 270 21.55 -15.80 -6.84
CA SER A 270 20.85 -15.51 -5.58
C SER A 270 20.80 -14.02 -5.28
N VAL A 271 21.92 -13.31 -5.47
CA VAL A 271 21.98 -11.85 -5.28
C VAL A 271 21.03 -11.13 -6.24
N LEU A 272 20.99 -11.53 -7.52
CA LEU A 272 20.09 -10.94 -8.51
C LEU A 272 18.62 -11.18 -8.18
N VAL A 273 18.25 -12.39 -7.73
CA VAL A 273 16.87 -12.71 -7.35
C VAL A 273 16.46 -12.02 -6.05
N VAL A 274 17.35 -11.98 -5.05
CA VAL A 274 17.09 -11.22 -3.82
C VAL A 274 16.92 -9.73 -4.12
N TYR A 275 17.68 -9.20 -5.08
CA TYR A 275 17.50 -7.82 -5.52
C TYR A 275 16.15 -7.59 -6.23
N LEU A 276 15.71 -8.50 -7.10
CA LEU A 276 14.36 -8.44 -7.68
C LEU A 276 13.27 -8.41 -6.60
N ILE A 277 13.42 -9.24 -5.56
CA ILE A 277 12.49 -9.25 -4.41
C ILE A 277 12.57 -7.95 -3.62
N PHE A 278 13.78 -7.41 -3.40
CA PHE A 278 13.99 -6.13 -2.74
C PHE A 278 13.28 -5.00 -3.49
N ILE A 279 13.50 -4.86 -4.80
CA ILE A 279 12.83 -3.86 -5.62
C ILE A 279 11.31 -4.02 -5.51
N LYS A 280 10.80 -5.25 -5.53
CA LYS A 280 9.36 -5.48 -5.41
C LYS A 280 8.81 -5.06 -4.05
N ALA A 281 9.55 -5.32 -2.96
CA ALA A 281 9.17 -4.90 -1.62
C ALA A 281 9.18 -3.36 -1.46
N GLN A 282 9.94 -2.64 -2.30
CA GLN A 282 9.90 -1.17 -2.38
C GLN A 282 8.65 -0.62 -3.08
N ASN A 283 7.91 -1.46 -3.82
CA ASN A 283 6.76 -1.07 -4.65
C ASN A 283 5.47 -1.77 -4.17
N GLY A 284 5.25 -1.73 -2.85
CA GLY A 284 4.10 -2.33 -2.18
C GLY A 284 4.00 -1.90 -0.72
N HIS A 285 3.04 -2.46 0.02
CA HIS A 285 2.71 -2.05 1.41
C HIS A 285 3.91 -2.01 2.37
N ALA A 286 4.94 -2.84 2.12
CA ALA A 286 6.10 -2.91 3.00
C ALA A 286 6.96 -1.64 2.97
N ALA A 287 7.12 -1.02 1.80
CA ALA A 287 7.78 0.29 1.65
C ALA A 287 7.06 1.41 2.38
N ALA A 288 5.81 1.10 2.73
CA ALA A 288 4.77 2.02 3.04
C ALA A 288 4.35 1.90 4.54
N SER A 289 5.15 1.21 5.36
CA SER A 289 4.94 1.12 6.79
C SER A 289 5.65 2.24 7.57
N THR A 290 5.18 2.54 8.79
CA THR A 290 5.89 3.40 9.75
C THR A 290 7.30 2.87 10.05
N ASP A 291 7.47 1.55 10.18
CA ASP A 291 8.78 0.89 10.35
C ASP A 291 9.15 0.09 9.08
N LYS A 292 9.75 0.80 8.13
CA LYS A 292 10.06 0.29 6.78
C LYS A 292 11.09 -0.82 6.81
N ILE A 293 12.11 -0.70 7.66
CA ILE A 293 13.17 -1.69 7.71
C ILE A 293 12.58 -3.02 8.16
N VAL A 294 11.77 -3.01 9.23
CA VAL A 294 11.09 -4.21 9.71
C VAL A 294 10.11 -4.74 8.67
N SER A 295 9.28 -3.87 8.08
CA SER A 295 8.25 -4.29 7.13
C SER A 295 8.82 -4.87 5.84
N ILE A 296 9.80 -4.20 5.23
CA ILE A 296 10.49 -4.65 4.00
C ILE A 296 11.23 -5.94 4.27
N THR A 297 11.94 -6.04 5.40
CA THR A 297 12.65 -7.28 5.76
C THR A 297 11.68 -8.43 5.97
N ALA A 298 10.55 -8.20 6.64
CA ALA A 298 9.52 -9.21 6.85
C ALA A 298 8.91 -9.66 5.51
N ASP A 299 8.58 -8.73 4.61
CA ASP A 299 8.02 -9.04 3.29
C ASP A 299 9.00 -9.84 2.42
N MET A 300 10.26 -9.38 2.33
CA MET A 300 11.32 -10.11 1.63
C MET A 300 11.52 -11.51 2.20
N LEU A 301 11.61 -11.65 3.52
CA LEU A 301 11.76 -12.94 4.18
C LEU A 301 10.57 -13.86 3.89
N HIS A 302 9.35 -13.33 3.95
CA HIS A 302 8.14 -14.09 3.67
C HIS A 302 8.12 -14.59 2.22
N MET A 303 8.40 -13.71 1.25
CA MET A 303 8.44 -14.06 -0.17
C MET A 303 9.51 -15.11 -0.45
N ILE A 304 10.75 -14.90 0.03
CA ILE A 304 11.84 -15.85 -0.17
C ILE A 304 11.46 -17.22 0.41
N MET A 305 10.96 -17.27 1.65
CA MET A 305 10.69 -18.55 2.33
C MET A 305 9.46 -19.27 1.75
N ALA A 306 8.43 -18.53 1.34
CA ALA A 306 7.30 -19.10 0.60
C ALA A 306 7.78 -19.71 -0.73
N SER A 307 8.65 -19.00 -1.46
CA SER A 307 9.27 -19.48 -2.69
C SER A 307 10.20 -20.68 -2.48
N VAL A 308 10.95 -20.73 -1.38
CA VAL A 308 11.75 -21.90 -1.00
C VAL A 308 10.87 -23.13 -0.81
N TRP A 309 9.76 -22.99 -0.08
CA TRP A 309 8.87 -24.13 0.20
C TRP A 309 8.12 -24.60 -1.04
N VAL A 310 7.38 -23.72 -1.72
CA VAL A 310 6.60 -24.08 -2.91
C VAL A 310 7.53 -24.47 -4.06
N GLY A 311 8.60 -23.70 -4.29
CA GLY A 311 9.62 -23.99 -5.31
C GLY A 311 10.30 -25.33 -5.10
N GLY A 312 10.69 -25.64 -3.87
CA GLY A 312 11.29 -26.92 -3.55
C GLY A 312 10.38 -28.11 -3.84
N LEU A 313 9.08 -28.01 -3.52
CA LEU A 313 8.10 -29.05 -3.89
C LEU A 313 8.01 -29.27 -5.40
N ILE A 314 8.07 -28.20 -6.19
CA ILE A 314 8.07 -28.30 -7.67
C ILE A 314 9.30 -29.07 -8.15
N ILE A 315 10.49 -28.74 -7.63
CA ILE A 315 11.71 -29.46 -7.99
C ILE A 315 11.62 -30.95 -7.61
N LEU A 316 11.14 -31.25 -6.41
CA LEU A 316 11.01 -32.62 -5.95
C LEU A 316 10.05 -33.45 -6.81
N LEU A 317 8.97 -32.85 -7.32
CA LEU A 317 7.97 -33.55 -8.13
C LEU A 317 8.32 -33.62 -9.62
N CYS A 318 8.86 -32.53 -10.17
CA CYS A 318 8.97 -32.33 -11.62
C CYS A 318 10.39 -32.50 -12.15
N VAL A 319 11.41 -32.43 -11.29
CA VAL A 319 12.81 -32.59 -11.69
C VAL A 319 13.34 -33.96 -11.27
N LEU A 320 13.27 -34.27 -9.98
CA LEU A 320 13.91 -35.49 -9.46
C LEU A 320 13.24 -36.78 -9.99
N PRO A 321 14.03 -37.81 -10.29
CA PRO A 321 13.51 -39.11 -10.64
C PRO A 321 12.96 -39.80 -9.38
N ARG A 322 11.93 -40.64 -9.53
CA ARG A 322 11.26 -41.31 -8.38
C ARG A 322 11.97 -42.59 -7.93
N THR A 323 13.30 -42.53 -7.79
CA THR A 323 14.15 -43.65 -7.38
C THR A 323 14.28 -43.74 -5.85
N LYS A 324 14.88 -44.83 -5.32
CA LYS A 324 15.13 -44.95 -3.87
C LYS A 324 16.20 -43.96 -3.39
N GLU A 325 17.17 -43.62 -4.25
CA GLU A 325 18.24 -42.65 -4.00
C GLU A 325 17.73 -41.23 -3.70
N SER A 326 16.59 -40.84 -4.29
CA SER A 326 16.00 -39.51 -4.03
C SER A 326 15.58 -39.31 -2.57
N LYS A 327 15.43 -40.37 -1.76
CA LYS A 327 14.99 -40.30 -0.35
C LYS A 327 15.86 -39.41 0.54
N HIS A 328 17.18 -39.40 0.32
CA HIS A 328 18.07 -38.53 1.08
C HIS A 328 17.81 -37.05 0.79
N ILE A 329 17.48 -36.74 -0.46
CA ILE A 329 17.15 -35.40 -0.92
C ILE A 329 15.85 -34.91 -0.28
N TRP A 330 14.83 -35.78 -0.17
CA TRP A 330 13.58 -35.48 0.55
C TRP A 330 13.83 -35.13 2.03
N SER A 331 14.69 -35.89 2.69
CA SER A 331 14.99 -35.69 4.12
C SER A 331 15.68 -34.34 4.36
N ARG A 332 16.57 -33.93 3.47
CA ARG A 332 17.20 -32.59 3.50
C ARG A 332 16.19 -31.49 3.25
N PHE A 333 15.31 -31.66 2.25
CA PHE A 333 14.29 -30.67 1.96
C PHE A 333 13.31 -30.50 3.13
N ALA A 334 12.93 -31.56 3.82
CA ALA A 334 12.01 -31.46 4.96
C ALA A 334 12.54 -30.53 6.06
N VAL A 335 13.85 -30.53 6.33
CA VAL A 335 14.47 -29.60 7.29
C VAL A 335 14.41 -28.15 6.78
N ILE A 336 14.70 -27.93 5.49
CA ILE A 336 14.61 -26.61 4.85
C ILE A 336 13.16 -26.10 4.89
N ALA A 337 12.19 -26.97 4.61
CA ALA A 337 10.77 -26.65 4.65
C ALA A 337 10.32 -26.25 6.06
N ILE A 338 10.80 -26.91 7.12
CA ILE A 338 10.51 -26.50 8.51
C ILE A 338 11.04 -25.09 8.80
N ILE A 339 12.27 -24.78 8.39
CA ILE A 339 12.85 -23.43 8.55
C ILE A 339 12.02 -22.40 7.77
N ALA A 340 11.61 -22.74 6.55
CA ALA A 340 10.75 -21.89 5.73
C ALA A 340 9.40 -21.64 6.42
N VAL A 341 8.73 -22.68 6.92
CA VAL A 341 7.45 -22.58 7.64
C VAL A 341 7.56 -21.66 8.86
N VAL A 342 8.58 -21.85 9.72
CA VAL A 342 8.78 -21.00 10.90
C VAL A 342 9.01 -19.55 10.48
N SER A 343 9.83 -19.31 9.45
CA SER A 343 10.12 -17.97 8.94
C SER A 343 8.90 -17.29 8.33
N ILE A 344 8.05 -18.03 7.62
CA ILE A 344 6.76 -17.57 7.06
C ILE A 344 5.81 -17.18 8.19
N ILE A 345 5.75 -17.94 9.29
CA ILE A 345 4.91 -17.61 10.46
C ILE A 345 5.37 -16.30 11.09
N VAL A 346 6.66 -16.17 11.39
CA VAL A 346 7.21 -14.97 12.05
C VAL A 346 7.02 -13.73 11.17
N SER A 347 7.44 -13.80 9.91
CA SER A 347 7.26 -12.70 8.95
C SER A 347 5.79 -12.36 8.69
N GLY A 348 4.94 -13.39 8.55
CA GLY A 348 3.50 -13.22 8.30
C GLY A 348 2.76 -12.58 9.47
N LEU A 349 3.11 -12.94 10.71
CA LEU A 349 2.55 -12.32 11.91
C LEU A 349 2.93 -10.85 12.02
N LEU A 350 4.21 -10.51 11.77
CA LEU A 350 4.68 -9.13 11.76
C LEU A 350 3.90 -8.29 10.73
N MET A 351 3.82 -8.76 9.49
CA MET A 351 3.05 -8.07 8.43
C MET A 351 1.56 -7.97 8.76
N ALA A 352 0.95 -9.00 9.35
CA ALA A 352 -0.46 -8.97 9.73
C ALA A 352 -0.75 -7.90 10.79
N VAL A 353 0.11 -7.78 11.81
CA VAL A 353 -0.01 -6.74 12.84
C VAL A 353 0.11 -5.34 12.23
N MET A 354 1.09 -5.16 11.33
CA MET A 354 1.38 -3.86 10.70
C MET A 354 0.29 -3.41 9.72
N ASN A 355 -0.36 -4.35 9.02
CA ASN A 355 -1.32 -4.01 7.95
C ASN A 355 -2.79 -4.02 8.40
N ILE A 356 -3.15 -4.76 9.46
CA ILE A 356 -4.57 -4.88 9.89
C ILE A 356 -4.97 -3.77 10.86
N GLY A 357 -4.02 -3.32 11.69
CA GLY A 357 -4.23 -2.32 12.74
C GLY A 357 -5.08 -2.85 13.89
N GLN A 358 -6.40 -2.99 13.69
CA GLN A 358 -7.35 -3.45 14.71
C GLN A 358 -7.81 -4.89 14.49
N MET A 359 -7.92 -5.67 15.57
CA MET A 359 -8.32 -7.08 15.47
C MET A 359 -9.74 -7.29 14.90
N THR A 360 -10.64 -6.31 15.07
CA THR A 360 -11.97 -6.31 14.45
C THR A 360 -11.88 -6.36 12.93
N ASN A 361 -10.91 -5.66 12.33
CA ASN A 361 -10.71 -5.61 10.89
C ASN A 361 -10.39 -6.99 10.29
N LEU A 362 -9.82 -7.91 11.07
CA LEU A 362 -9.56 -9.28 10.63
C LEU A 362 -10.85 -10.03 10.25
N PHE A 363 -11.98 -9.73 10.91
CA PHE A 363 -13.25 -10.43 10.71
C PHE A 363 -14.26 -9.62 9.89
N THR A 364 -14.18 -8.29 9.92
CA THR A 364 -15.16 -7.40 9.27
C THR A 364 -14.76 -7.04 7.83
N THR A 365 -13.46 -6.89 7.54
CA THR A 365 -12.98 -6.41 6.24
C THR A 365 -12.75 -7.53 5.23
N ASN A 366 -12.79 -7.20 3.94
CA ASN A 366 -12.46 -8.15 2.85
C ASN A 366 -10.99 -8.60 2.93
N TYR A 367 -10.08 -7.68 3.25
CA TYR A 367 -8.67 -7.98 3.48
C TYR A 367 -8.49 -9.03 4.59
N GLY A 368 -9.14 -8.81 5.74
CA GLY A 368 -9.09 -9.73 6.88
C GLY A 368 -9.64 -11.12 6.55
N LYS A 369 -10.78 -11.20 5.86
CA LYS A 369 -11.39 -12.48 5.42
C LYS A 369 -10.48 -13.25 4.46
N LEU A 370 -9.87 -12.58 3.48
CA LEU A 370 -8.91 -13.22 2.56
C LEU A 370 -7.65 -13.70 3.29
N LEU A 371 -7.15 -12.92 4.26
CA LEU A 371 -6.03 -13.32 5.09
C LEU A 371 -6.36 -14.56 5.93
N LEU A 372 -7.53 -14.61 6.57
CA LEU A 372 -7.99 -15.79 7.31
C LEU A 372 -8.07 -17.03 6.42
N PHE A 373 -8.59 -16.88 5.19
CA PHE A 373 -8.62 -17.95 4.21
C PHE A 373 -7.20 -18.44 3.85
N LYS A 374 -6.26 -17.52 3.61
CA LYS A 374 -4.84 -17.84 3.36
C LYS A 374 -4.19 -18.55 4.55
N ILE A 375 -4.48 -18.13 5.79
CA ILE A 375 -4.01 -18.77 7.01
C ILE A 375 -4.55 -20.20 7.11
N GLY A 376 -5.84 -20.43 6.84
CA GLY A 376 -6.43 -21.76 6.82
C GLY A 376 -5.74 -22.71 5.84
N LEU A 377 -5.50 -22.25 4.61
CA LEU A 377 -4.75 -23.02 3.59
C LEU A 377 -3.31 -23.29 4.03
N PHE A 378 -2.64 -22.30 4.61
CA PHE A 378 -1.29 -22.43 5.14
C PHE A 378 -1.22 -23.49 6.25
N LEU A 379 -2.13 -23.47 7.21
CA LEU A 379 -2.19 -24.45 8.29
C LEU A 379 -2.43 -25.86 7.75
N LEU A 380 -3.33 -26.01 6.77
CA LEU A 380 -3.56 -27.29 6.09
C LEU A 380 -2.28 -27.81 5.43
N MET A 381 -1.57 -26.95 4.69
CA MET A 381 -0.31 -27.29 4.02
C MET A 381 0.80 -27.65 5.04
N ALA A 382 0.89 -26.90 6.14
CA ALA A 382 1.88 -27.12 7.20
C ALA A 382 1.64 -28.46 7.93
N ILE A 383 0.37 -28.81 8.20
CA ILE A 383 0.00 -30.10 8.77
C ILE A 383 0.36 -31.24 7.82
N LEU A 384 0.11 -31.10 6.51
CA LEU A 384 0.52 -32.09 5.51
C LEU A 384 2.05 -32.25 5.46
N GLY A 385 2.80 -31.14 5.45
CA GLY A 385 4.26 -31.15 5.48
C GLY A 385 4.82 -31.83 6.75
N LEU A 386 4.22 -31.55 7.91
CA LEU A 386 4.58 -32.22 9.17
C LEU A 386 4.26 -33.73 9.13
N ALA A 387 3.09 -34.11 8.61
CA ALA A 387 2.71 -35.51 8.43
C ALA A 387 3.69 -36.24 7.50
N HIS A 388 4.13 -35.59 6.42
CA HIS A 388 5.17 -36.11 5.52
C HIS A 388 6.50 -36.32 6.23
N TYR A 389 6.94 -35.36 7.05
CA TYR A 389 8.16 -35.47 7.85
C TYR A 389 8.09 -36.66 8.84
N ILE A 390 6.99 -36.77 9.57
CA ILE A 390 6.77 -37.87 10.53
C ILE A 390 6.72 -39.22 9.80
N TYR A 391 5.98 -39.31 8.69
CA TYR A 391 5.88 -40.54 7.90
C TYR A 391 7.25 -41.00 7.38
N LEU A 392 8.08 -40.08 6.87
CA LEU A 392 9.45 -40.38 6.42
C LEU A 392 10.32 -40.92 7.56
N LYS A 393 10.17 -40.36 8.78
CA LYS A 393 10.92 -40.77 9.97
C LYS A 393 10.49 -42.13 10.50
N LEU A 394 9.18 -42.41 10.52
CA LEU A 394 8.59 -43.64 11.06
C LEU A 394 8.65 -44.82 10.07
N LYS A 395 8.06 -44.66 8.88
CA LYS A 395 7.90 -45.76 7.91
C LYS A 395 9.15 -46.02 7.09
N LYS A 396 10.06 -45.03 6.97
CA LYS A 396 11.25 -45.10 6.11
C LYS A 396 10.93 -45.43 4.64
N GLU A 397 9.69 -45.24 4.21
CA GLU A 397 9.20 -45.49 2.84
C GLU A 397 9.22 -44.21 1.99
N LYS A 398 8.92 -44.36 0.69
CA LYS A 398 8.70 -43.21 -0.21
C LYS A 398 7.35 -42.57 0.08
N LEU A 399 7.29 -41.24 0.05
CA LEU A 399 6.03 -40.52 0.17
C LEU A 399 5.12 -40.77 -1.06
N PRO A 400 3.78 -40.87 -0.87
CA PRO A 400 2.84 -40.96 -1.97
C PRO A 400 2.90 -39.70 -2.86
N PHE A 401 3.00 -39.88 -4.18
CA PHE A 401 3.03 -38.76 -5.13
C PHE A 401 1.79 -37.85 -4.99
N LYS A 402 0.61 -38.46 -4.77
CA LYS A 402 -0.66 -37.73 -4.66
C LYS A 402 -0.67 -36.75 -3.49
N THR A 403 -0.03 -37.06 -2.37
CA THR A 403 -0.07 -36.19 -1.18
C THR A 403 0.87 -35.01 -1.35
N ILE A 404 2.03 -35.20 -1.99
CA ILE A 404 2.94 -34.08 -2.32
C ILE A 404 2.36 -33.21 -3.44
N LEU A 405 1.70 -33.81 -4.43
CA LEU A 405 0.97 -33.06 -5.45
C LEU A 405 -0.14 -32.21 -4.82
N LEU A 406 -0.85 -32.74 -3.83
CA LEU A 406 -1.84 -31.99 -3.05
C LEU A 406 -1.19 -30.82 -2.31
N GLU A 407 -0.05 -31.02 -1.66
CA GLU A 407 0.72 -29.96 -1.00
C GLU A 407 1.13 -28.86 -1.99
N LEU A 408 1.58 -29.22 -3.20
CA LEU A 408 1.91 -28.27 -4.25
C LEU A 408 0.66 -27.52 -4.77
N ILE A 409 -0.47 -28.20 -4.93
CA ILE A 409 -1.73 -27.55 -5.34
C ILE A 409 -2.15 -26.52 -4.29
N ILE A 410 -2.14 -26.88 -3.01
CA ILE A 410 -2.46 -25.96 -1.91
C ILE A 410 -1.48 -24.79 -1.90
N GLY A 411 -0.17 -25.06 -2.01
CA GLY A 411 0.87 -24.01 -2.10
C GLY A 411 0.64 -23.05 -3.26
N THR A 412 0.23 -23.57 -4.42
CA THR A 412 -0.08 -22.76 -5.61
C THR A 412 -1.33 -21.92 -5.38
N VAL A 413 -2.38 -22.47 -4.78
CA VAL A 413 -3.59 -21.72 -4.39
C VAL A 413 -3.25 -20.63 -3.38
N ILE A 414 -2.35 -20.88 -2.41
CA ILE A 414 -1.87 -19.84 -1.47
C ILE A 414 -1.20 -18.69 -2.22
N LEU A 415 -0.39 -18.96 -3.25
CA LEU A 415 0.23 -17.91 -4.07
C LEU A 415 -0.81 -17.10 -4.86
N LEU A 416 -1.86 -17.74 -5.38
CA LEU A 416 -2.98 -17.06 -6.05
C LEU A 416 -3.79 -16.19 -5.08
N VAL A 417 -4.09 -16.71 -3.88
CA VAL A 417 -4.76 -15.92 -2.84
C VAL A 417 -3.88 -14.75 -2.41
N ALA A 418 -2.56 -14.95 -2.30
CA ALA A 418 -1.62 -13.87 -2.00
C ALA A 418 -1.57 -12.81 -3.11
N SER A 419 -1.66 -13.21 -4.39
CA SER A 419 -1.68 -12.26 -5.50
C SER A 419 -2.95 -11.41 -5.53
N ILE A 420 -4.08 -11.96 -5.09
CA ILE A 420 -5.31 -11.20 -4.88
C ILE A 420 -5.17 -10.29 -3.65
N LEU A 421 -4.76 -10.85 -2.50
CA LEU A 421 -4.65 -10.13 -1.23
C LEU A 421 -3.77 -8.87 -1.33
N THR A 422 -2.69 -8.94 -2.11
CA THR A 422 -1.77 -7.82 -2.33
C THR A 422 -2.29 -6.75 -3.29
N ASN A 423 -3.46 -6.93 -3.92
CA ASN A 423 -4.17 -5.91 -4.71
C ASN A 423 -5.42 -5.39 -3.98
N VAL A 424 -5.78 -5.96 -2.83
CA VAL A 424 -6.91 -5.49 -2.04
C VAL A 424 -6.39 -4.44 -1.06
N GLN A 425 -7.08 -3.29 -1.04
CA GLN A 425 -6.80 -2.21 -0.09
C GLN A 425 -6.80 -2.75 1.35
N THR A 426 -5.78 -2.38 2.11
CA THR A 426 -5.71 -2.69 3.54
C THR A 426 -6.89 -2.06 4.28
N PRO A 427 -7.24 -2.54 5.48
CA PRO A 427 -8.20 -1.82 6.32
C PRO A 427 -7.76 -0.37 6.52
N PRO A 428 -8.68 0.62 6.44
CA PRO A 428 -8.34 2.00 6.73
C PRO A 428 -7.77 2.12 8.14
N PRO A 429 -6.79 3.00 8.36
CA PRO A 429 -6.41 3.39 9.71
C PRO A 429 -7.65 3.95 10.41
N VAL A 430 -7.66 3.83 11.73
CA VAL A 430 -8.77 4.35 12.54
C VAL A 430 -8.82 5.86 12.32
N ALA A 431 -9.90 6.36 11.73
CA ALA A 431 -10.09 7.80 11.58
C ALA A 431 -9.91 8.46 12.96
N PRO A 432 -9.11 9.53 13.05
CA PRO A 432 -8.95 10.19 14.33
C PRO A 432 -10.32 10.72 14.78
N LYS A 433 -10.64 10.51 16.05
CA LYS A 433 -11.96 10.84 16.57
C LYS A 433 -12.05 12.36 16.74
N ALA A 434 -12.95 12.98 15.97
CA ALA A 434 -13.35 14.36 16.16
C ALA A 434 -13.65 14.63 17.65
N TYR A 435 -13.12 15.73 18.18
CA TYR A 435 -13.60 16.26 19.44
C TYR A 435 -14.88 17.04 19.17
N ASN A 436 -15.92 16.80 19.96
CA ASN A 436 -17.19 17.50 19.83
C ASN A 436 -17.88 17.52 21.19
N GLU A 437 -17.79 18.64 21.89
CA GLU A 437 -18.42 18.82 23.18
C GLU A 437 -19.16 20.15 23.25
N THR A 438 -20.26 20.16 24.01
CA THR A 438 -21.04 21.35 24.31
C THR A 438 -21.01 21.60 25.80
N ILE A 439 -20.45 22.75 26.20
CA ILE A 439 -20.32 23.15 27.61
C ILE A 439 -21.02 24.49 27.81
N THR A 440 -21.64 24.70 28.98
CA THR A 440 -22.19 26.00 29.36
C THR A 440 -21.05 26.97 29.68
N ALA A 441 -21.02 28.12 29.03
CA ALA A 441 -20.01 29.16 29.21
C ALA A 441 -19.99 29.71 30.64
N GLU A 442 -18.84 30.21 31.06
CA GLU A 442 -18.67 30.81 32.38
C GLU A 442 -19.48 32.12 32.50
N GLY A 443 -20.27 32.26 33.57
CA GLY A 443 -20.99 33.50 33.88
C GLY A 443 -22.28 33.76 33.10
N GLU A 444 -22.63 32.96 32.09
CA GLU A 444 -23.85 33.11 31.29
C GLU A 444 -24.66 31.81 31.17
N LYS A 445 -25.92 31.92 30.73
CA LYS A 445 -26.75 30.78 30.34
C LYS A 445 -26.53 30.32 28.88
N THR A 446 -25.44 30.75 28.27
CA THR A 446 -25.06 30.42 26.89
C THR A 446 -24.24 29.13 26.88
N LYS A 447 -24.49 28.24 25.93
CA LYS A 447 -23.70 27.02 25.69
C LYS A 447 -22.80 27.23 24.47
N ILE A 448 -21.56 26.76 24.55
CA ILE A 448 -20.61 26.75 23.45
C ILE A 448 -20.40 25.30 23.03
N ASN A 449 -20.68 25.00 21.76
CA ASN A 449 -20.24 23.77 21.12
C ASN A 449 -18.89 24.02 20.44
N LEU A 450 -17.88 23.25 20.83
CA LEU A 450 -16.57 23.23 20.19
C LEU A 450 -16.38 21.88 19.53
N LYS A 451 -16.19 21.91 18.21
CA LYS A 451 -15.83 20.76 17.39
C LYS A 451 -14.44 20.95 16.79
N ILE A 452 -13.55 19.99 17.01
CA ILE A 452 -12.19 19.98 16.45
C ILE A 452 -12.02 18.71 15.62
N GLU A 453 -11.65 18.88 14.34
CA GLU A 453 -11.45 17.78 13.40
C GLU A 453 -10.10 17.92 12.68
N PRO A 454 -9.24 16.89 12.66
CA PRO A 454 -9.42 15.55 13.23
C PRO A 454 -9.07 15.41 14.72
N ALA A 455 -8.71 16.51 15.41
CA ALA A 455 -8.22 16.52 16.80
C ALA A 455 -6.90 15.75 17.01
N THR A 456 -5.97 15.87 16.06
CA THR A 456 -4.62 15.28 16.11
C THR A 456 -3.55 16.35 16.07
N VAL A 457 -2.29 15.92 16.15
CA VAL A 457 -1.15 16.81 15.88
C VAL A 457 -1.15 17.23 14.43
N GLY A 458 -1.11 18.54 14.17
CA GLY A 458 -1.06 19.10 12.82
C GLY A 458 -2.25 20.01 12.52
N GLN A 459 -2.70 19.95 11.27
CA GLN A 459 -3.71 20.86 10.76
C GLN A 459 -5.08 20.42 11.27
N ASN A 460 -5.76 21.34 11.96
CA ASN A 460 -7.08 21.08 12.53
C ASN A 460 -8.06 22.17 12.12
N GLN A 461 -9.30 21.77 11.96
CA GLN A 461 -10.45 22.64 11.83
C GLN A 461 -11.11 22.83 13.19
N PHE A 462 -11.38 24.08 13.54
CA PHE A 462 -12.06 24.48 14.76
C PHE A 462 -13.39 25.08 14.36
N ILE A 463 -14.48 24.41 14.73
CA ILE A 463 -15.85 24.83 14.46
C ILE A 463 -16.49 25.17 15.80
N VAL A 464 -17.00 26.39 15.92
CA VAL A 464 -17.61 26.90 17.14
C VAL A 464 -19.04 27.33 16.85
N THR A 465 -19.97 26.88 17.69
CA THR A 465 -21.36 27.32 17.67
C THR A 465 -21.78 27.78 19.06
N PHE A 466 -22.40 28.95 19.13
CA PHE A 466 -22.96 29.50 20.37
C PHE A 466 -24.46 29.24 20.40
N LEU A 467 -24.95 28.70 21.51
CA LEU A 467 -26.34 28.28 21.71
C LEU A 467 -26.89 28.96 22.96
N THR A 468 -28.13 29.42 22.89
CA THR A 468 -28.89 29.89 24.06
C THR A 468 -29.24 28.73 25.00
N GLU A 469 -29.77 29.04 26.19
CA GLU A 469 -30.23 28.03 27.17
C GLU A 469 -31.26 27.06 26.57
N SER A 470 -32.13 27.56 25.69
CA SER A 470 -33.17 26.79 24.98
C SER A 470 -32.64 25.99 23.79
N GLY A 471 -31.35 26.15 23.44
CA GLY A 471 -30.71 25.46 22.32
C GLY A 471 -30.82 26.19 20.96
N ALA A 472 -31.42 27.38 20.91
CA ALA A 472 -31.41 28.20 19.70
C ALA A 472 -30.03 28.82 19.46
N VAL A 473 -29.60 28.95 18.19
CA VAL A 473 -28.30 29.53 17.86
C VAL A 473 -28.25 31.02 18.16
N LYS A 474 -27.14 31.45 18.76
CA LYS A 474 -26.83 32.84 19.07
C LYS A 474 -26.04 33.46 17.92
N THR A 475 -26.54 34.58 17.37
CA THR A 475 -26.03 35.21 16.12
C THR A 475 -25.49 36.63 16.33
N ASP A 476 -25.59 37.18 17.53
CA ASP A 476 -25.17 38.53 17.90
C ASP A 476 -23.69 38.65 18.27
N LEU A 477 -22.82 37.75 17.76
CA LEU A 477 -21.38 37.86 18.01
C LEU A 477 -20.68 38.71 16.95
N GLN A 478 -19.84 39.62 17.44
CA GLN A 478 -18.99 40.48 16.64
C GLN A 478 -17.65 39.81 16.32
N GLN A 479 -17.10 39.06 17.28
CA GLN A 479 -15.79 38.42 17.14
C GLN A 479 -15.74 37.11 17.92
N VAL A 480 -15.12 36.09 17.32
CA VAL A 480 -14.81 34.82 17.99
C VAL A 480 -13.32 34.55 17.87
N THR A 481 -12.67 34.33 19.01
CA THR A 481 -11.25 34.06 19.11
C THR A 481 -11.04 32.73 19.83
N ILE A 482 -10.08 31.94 19.37
CA ILE A 482 -9.72 30.66 19.97
C ILE A 482 -8.27 30.73 20.41
N THR A 483 -8.01 30.32 21.64
CA THR A 483 -6.67 30.19 22.21
C THR A 483 -6.40 28.74 22.55
N THR A 484 -5.42 28.12 21.89
CA THR A 484 -4.90 26.80 22.27
C THR A 484 -3.71 26.97 23.19
N LYS A 485 -3.58 26.10 24.20
CA LYS A 485 -2.45 26.07 25.12
C LYS A 485 -2.07 24.63 25.43
N SER A 486 -0.80 24.28 25.26
CA SER A 486 -0.33 22.96 25.62
C SER A 486 -0.04 22.84 27.12
N ALA A 487 -0.57 21.81 27.78
CA ALA A 487 -0.24 21.54 29.18
C ALA A 487 1.24 21.11 29.36
N LYS A 488 1.89 20.60 28.29
CA LYS A 488 3.26 20.08 28.35
C LYS A 488 4.33 21.17 28.22
N THR A 489 4.16 22.10 27.27
CA THR A 489 5.14 23.16 26.98
C THR A 489 4.71 24.55 27.42
N ALA A 490 3.44 24.72 27.82
CA ALA A 490 2.80 26.01 28.11
C ALA A 490 2.76 26.99 26.91
N GLU A 491 3.15 26.56 25.71
CA GLU A 491 3.01 27.34 24.48
C GLU A 491 1.53 27.64 24.20
N LYS A 492 1.28 28.86 23.71
CA LYS A 492 -0.06 29.37 23.40
C LYS A 492 -0.12 29.87 21.97
N ALA A 493 -1.23 29.61 21.29
CA ALA A 493 -1.56 30.23 20.01
C ALA A 493 -2.98 30.80 20.07
N THR A 494 -3.15 32.04 19.63
CA THR A 494 -4.45 32.72 19.59
C THR A 494 -4.76 33.12 18.16
N PHE A 495 -5.96 32.80 17.69
CA PHE A 495 -6.39 33.04 16.32
C PHE A 495 -7.89 33.31 16.25
N GLN A 496 -8.31 34.03 15.22
CA GLN A 496 -9.70 34.42 15.03
C GLN A 496 -10.46 33.37 14.21
N ALA A 497 -11.65 32.99 14.66
CA ALA A 497 -12.59 32.19 13.90
C ALA A 497 -13.53 33.10 13.11
N LYS A 498 -13.68 32.82 11.80
CA LYS A 498 -14.50 33.60 10.89
C LYS A 498 -15.90 32.99 10.80
N LEU A 499 -16.91 33.83 10.74
CA LEU A 499 -18.27 33.39 10.44
C LEU A 499 -18.29 32.79 9.02
N VAL A 500 -18.70 31.53 8.89
CA VAL A 500 -18.78 30.83 7.58
C VAL A 500 -20.22 30.61 7.15
N ASN A 501 -21.11 30.29 8.10
CA ASN A 501 -22.56 30.23 7.94
C ASN A 501 -23.19 31.10 9.04
N ASP A 502 -24.50 31.42 8.96
CA ASP A 502 -25.20 32.30 9.93
C ASP A 502 -24.99 31.92 11.41
N ASN A 503 -24.57 30.67 11.65
CA ASN A 503 -24.59 30.00 12.94
C ASN A 503 -23.24 29.38 13.36
N GLN A 504 -22.19 29.47 12.54
CA GLN A 504 -20.93 28.74 12.76
C GLN A 504 -19.69 29.60 12.49
N TYR A 505 -18.77 29.58 13.46
CA TYR A 505 -17.47 30.21 13.38
C TYR A 505 -16.40 29.15 13.12
N PHE A 506 -15.57 29.40 12.12
CA PHE A 506 -14.60 28.46 11.60
C PHE A 506 -13.19 29.05 11.64
N ALA A 507 -12.25 28.27 12.13
CA ALA A 507 -10.82 28.52 11.97
C ALA A 507 -10.12 27.24 11.53
N GLU A 508 -9.00 27.40 10.82
CA GLU A 508 -8.17 26.30 10.37
C GLU A 508 -6.70 26.66 10.54
N GLY A 509 -5.88 25.70 10.98
CA GLY A 509 -4.44 25.87 11.05
C GLY A 509 -3.73 24.87 11.94
N LEU A 510 -2.41 25.05 12.04
CA LEU A 510 -1.46 24.20 12.79
C LEU A 510 -1.37 24.63 14.26
N TYR A 511 -2.49 24.67 14.97
CA TYR A 511 -2.55 25.20 16.33
C TYR A 511 -2.42 24.13 17.43
N LEU A 512 -2.32 22.86 17.05
CA LEU A 512 -2.08 21.70 17.91
C LEU A 512 -0.83 20.98 17.39
N ASN A 513 0.34 21.34 17.90
CA ASN A 513 1.63 20.95 17.33
C ASN A 513 2.30 19.73 18.02
N GLN A 514 1.66 19.15 19.03
CA GLN A 514 2.19 17.99 19.76
C GLN A 514 1.12 17.20 20.50
N THR A 515 1.44 15.96 20.84
CA THR A 515 0.58 15.07 21.62
C THR A 515 0.50 15.49 23.08
N GLY A 516 -0.60 15.14 23.74
CA GLY A 516 -0.84 15.39 25.17
C GLY A 516 -2.11 16.19 25.42
N ASN A 517 -2.23 16.71 26.64
CA ASN A 517 -3.40 17.49 27.04
C ASN A 517 -3.26 18.95 26.58
N TRP A 518 -4.36 19.50 26.08
CA TRP A 518 -4.48 20.87 25.62
C TRP A 518 -5.69 21.54 26.26
N GLU A 519 -5.51 22.81 26.59
CA GLU A 519 -6.60 23.72 26.95
C GLU A 519 -6.96 24.52 25.70
N VAL A 520 -8.22 24.47 25.27
CA VAL A 520 -8.74 25.25 24.15
C VAL A 520 -9.77 26.22 24.71
N THR A 521 -9.43 27.51 24.75
CA THR A 521 -10.31 28.56 25.25
C THR A 521 -10.99 29.24 24.08
N VAL A 522 -12.32 29.24 24.10
CA VAL A 522 -13.16 29.96 23.14
C VAL A 522 -13.63 31.25 23.79
N HIS A 523 -13.35 32.37 23.14
CA HIS A 523 -13.78 33.70 23.54
C HIS A 523 -14.71 34.28 22.47
N GLY A 524 -15.98 34.48 22.80
CA GLY A 524 -16.95 35.19 21.98
C GLY A 524 -17.22 36.59 22.51
N LEU A 525 -17.15 37.60 21.65
CA LEU A 525 -17.52 38.98 21.97
C LEU A 525 -18.83 39.33 21.25
N THR A 526 -19.87 39.69 21.99
CA THR A 526 -21.18 40.10 21.46
C THR A 526 -21.16 41.53 20.94
N ASN A 527 -22.20 41.92 20.20
CA ASN A 527 -22.38 43.29 19.68
C ASN A 527 -22.50 44.36 20.77
N ASP A 528 -22.89 43.98 21.99
CA ASP A 528 -22.94 44.86 23.16
C ASP A 528 -21.66 44.80 24.01
N PHE A 529 -20.59 44.20 23.49
CA PHE A 529 -19.28 44.03 24.12
C PHE A 529 -19.27 43.14 25.37
N THR A 530 -20.24 42.24 25.50
CA THR A 530 -20.26 41.18 26.52
C THR A 530 -19.38 40.01 26.08
N SER A 531 -18.55 39.50 27.00
CA SER A 531 -17.67 38.35 26.75
C SER A 531 -18.32 37.04 27.17
N ILE A 532 -18.26 36.04 26.30
CA ILE A 532 -18.75 34.68 26.52
C ILE A 532 -17.56 33.73 26.38
N ASP A 533 -17.09 33.21 27.50
CA ASP A 533 -15.85 32.45 27.59
C ASP A 533 -16.07 31.02 28.05
N GLN A 534 -15.35 30.09 27.43
CA GLN A 534 -15.27 28.71 27.90
C GLN A 534 -13.94 28.06 27.55
N THR A 535 -13.34 27.38 28.53
CA THR A 535 -12.18 26.50 28.30
C THR A 535 -12.62 25.04 28.22
N PHE A 536 -12.14 24.39 27.17
CA PHE A 536 -12.29 22.95 26.91
C PHE A 536 -10.96 22.26 27.18
N THR A 537 -10.99 21.05 27.73
CA THR A 537 -9.79 20.22 27.89
C THR A 537 -9.87 19.04 26.94
N ILE A 538 -8.85 18.90 26.09
CA ILE A 538 -8.78 17.87 25.07
C ILE A 538 -7.46 17.11 25.15
N GLN A 539 -7.51 15.80 24.94
CA GLN A 539 -6.32 14.97 24.81
C GLN A 539 -6.02 14.72 23.33
N ILE A 540 -4.93 15.31 22.83
CA ILE A 540 -4.45 15.14 21.46
C ILE A 540 -3.57 13.90 21.38
N LYS A 541 -3.93 13.00 20.48
CA LYS A 541 -3.16 11.79 20.14
C LYS A 541 -2.50 11.96 18.78
N GLN A 542 -1.50 11.11 18.53
CA GLN A 542 -0.83 11.05 17.24
C GLN A 542 -1.72 10.33 16.23
#